data_AF-B4LCQ1-F1
#
_entry.id   AF-B4LCQ1-F1
#
_cell.length_a   1.000
_cell.length_b   1.000
_cell.length_c   1.000
_cell.angle_alpha   90.00
_cell.angle_beta   90.00
_cell.angle_gamma   90.00
#
_symmetry.space_group_name_H-M   'P 1'
#
loop_
_entity.id
_entity.type
_entity.pdbx_description
1 polymer ?
#
loop_
_entity_poly.entity_id
_entity_poly.type
_entity_poly.pdbx_seq_one_letter_code
_entity_poly.pdbx_strand_id
1 'polypeptide(L)'
;MSLTFDNALQKIVMQLKVPSKEHKAFLCDATYLAGWINKALKERRSMLAGSFSNLPATATYICGNHIDLPANFNCYLLLDLRFPFYTDIKDDDYIYLHSVFKEQIVGDSLISSVYLQTHLRNDLDGLLKTQPTVNCKTGTGRSYQLCYHTTKYPVSAHTIIATQLKAKNNTRIVFEFLVAIKLPISKYPRPACVPVPESMANMELGYWVALPVPHFDVNFNGHSYLGRSHVWQKASPGQRQRWCLVVRLFFMMSRGNGTLNTIGIHALKHTCVNLCEKFGVDKADRPLGLKIMDMMITHGTRKLREVSNASRNGQIVNLEIHPALPADCAKTDVMLTTMKAKMTNKNGCDMENLRLLFGLAKQRKL
;
A
#
# COMPACT_ATOMS: atom_id res chain seq x y z
N MET A 1 11.58 -32.30 20.25
CA MET A 1 10.41 -31.39 20.18
C MET A 1 10.01 -31.20 18.74
N SER A 2 8.74 -31.47 18.39
CA SER A 2 8.21 -31.21 17.05
C SER A 2 8.17 -29.71 16.78
N LEU A 3 8.55 -29.29 15.57
CA LEU A 3 8.49 -27.88 15.18
C LEU A 3 7.02 -27.50 14.97
N THR A 4 6.52 -26.52 15.71
CA THR A 4 5.17 -25.97 15.49
C THR A 4 5.15 -25.10 14.23
N PHE A 5 3.97 -24.94 13.62
CA PHE A 5 3.79 -24.11 12.43
C PHE A 5 4.23 -22.65 12.65
N ASP A 6 3.90 -22.06 13.80
CA ASP A 6 4.34 -20.69 14.12
C ASP A 6 5.86 -20.59 14.30
N ASN A 7 6.50 -21.59 14.94
CA ASN A 7 7.96 -21.63 15.05
C ASN A 7 8.64 -21.80 13.69
N ALA A 8 8.02 -22.56 12.79
CA ALA A 8 8.45 -22.72 11.40
C ALA A 8 8.36 -21.40 10.62
N LEU A 9 7.23 -20.69 10.73
CA LEU A 9 7.04 -19.37 10.13
C LEU A 9 8.02 -18.34 10.69
N GLN A 10 8.27 -18.32 11.99
CA GLN A 10 9.28 -17.45 12.59
C GLN A 10 10.68 -17.71 12.00
N LYS A 11 11.07 -18.98 11.82
CA LYS A 11 12.33 -19.33 11.16
C LYS A 11 12.40 -18.86 9.71
N ILE A 12 11.29 -18.88 8.98
CA ILE A 12 11.21 -18.32 7.62
C ILE A 12 11.34 -16.80 7.67
N VAL A 13 10.60 -16.12 8.54
CA VAL A 13 10.68 -14.67 8.74
C VAL A 13 12.10 -14.19 9.01
N MET A 14 12.86 -14.93 9.82
CA MET A 14 14.25 -14.59 10.10
C MET A 14 15.14 -14.66 8.85
N GLN A 15 14.83 -15.51 7.88
CA GLN A 15 15.51 -15.56 6.57
C GLN A 15 15.11 -14.39 5.67
N LEU A 16 13.98 -13.72 5.93
CA LEU A 16 13.48 -12.58 5.15
C LEU A 16 13.97 -11.23 5.67
N LYS A 17 14.72 -11.23 6.77
CA LYS A 17 15.18 -10.00 7.40
C LYS A 17 16.28 -9.39 6.54
N VAL A 18 15.95 -8.28 5.88
CA VAL A 18 16.95 -7.44 5.22
C VAL A 18 17.97 -6.96 6.26
N PRO A 19 19.28 -7.04 5.97
CA PRO A 19 20.31 -6.59 6.89
C PRO A 19 20.07 -5.14 7.33
N SER A 20 20.29 -4.84 8.61
CA SER A 20 20.05 -3.50 9.18
C SER A 20 20.77 -2.39 8.38
N LYS A 21 21.98 -2.66 7.90
CA LYS A 21 22.74 -1.74 7.03
C LYS A 21 22.02 -1.47 5.71
N GLU A 22 21.46 -2.50 5.07
CA GLU A 22 20.71 -2.35 3.81
C GLU A 22 19.38 -1.65 4.04
N HIS A 23 18.67 -1.98 5.13
CA HIS A 23 17.43 -1.30 5.52
C HIS A 23 17.65 0.20 5.71
N LYS A 24 18.68 0.59 6.47
CA LYS A 24 19.04 2.01 6.67
C LYS A 24 19.40 2.71 5.36
N ALA A 25 20.19 2.04 4.51
CA ALA A 25 20.56 2.54 3.19
C ALA A 25 19.32 2.78 2.31
N PHE A 26 18.38 1.82 2.30
CA PHE A 26 17.09 1.94 1.62
C PHE A 26 16.30 3.17 2.11
N LEU A 27 16.11 3.34 3.42
CA LEU A 27 15.34 4.47 3.95
C LEU A 27 15.98 5.82 3.60
N CYS A 28 17.31 5.89 3.65
CA CYS A 28 18.06 7.08 3.26
C CYS A 28 17.86 7.41 1.78
N ASP A 29 18.04 6.42 0.89
CA ASP A 29 17.85 6.59 -0.55
C ASP A 29 16.40 6.96 -0.90
N ALA A 30 15.42 6.31 -0.28
CA ALA A 30 14.01 6.61 -0.49
C ALA A 30 13.66 8.06 -0.10
N THR A 31 14.21 8.53 1.01
CA THR A 31 14.04 9.92 1.47
C THR A 31 14.71 10.91 0.51
N TYR A 32 15.93 10.59 0.06
CA TYR A 32 16.65 11.44 -0.89
C TYR A 32 15.92 11.57 -2.22
N LEU A 33 15.46 10.44 -2.79
CA LEU A 33 14.70 10.41 -4.04
C LEU A 33 13.39 11.19 -3.93
N ALA A 34 12.64 11.02 -2.84
CA ALA A 34 11.44 11.81 -2.58
C ALA A 34 11.75 13.32 -2.47
N GLY A 35 12.84 13.68 -1.79
CA GLY A 35 13.31 15.07 -1.71
C GLY A 35 13.68 15.64 -3.08
N TRP A 36 14.33 14.86 -3.93
CA TRP A 36 14.66 15.25 -5.30
C TRP A 36 13.41 15.47 -6.14
N ILE A 37 12.44 14.54 -6.12
CA ILE A 37 11.15 14.67 -6.83
C ILE A 37 10.44 15.94 -6.37
N ASN A 38 10.34 16.14 -5.05
CA ASN A 38 9.69 17.30 -4.48
C ASN A 38 10.36 18.62 -4.88
N LYS A 39 11.70 18.65 -4.94
CA LYS A 39 12.46 19.81 -5.40
C LYS A 39 12.19 20.11 -6.88
N ALA A 40 12.23 19.08 -7.73
CA ALA A 40 11.98 19.24 -9.16
C ALA A 40 10.54 19.72 -9.45
N LEU A 41 9.55 19.23 -8.68
CA LEU A 41 8.17 19.73 -8.77
C LEU A 41 8.04 21.18 -8.33
N LYS A 42 8.77 21.62 -7.28
CA LYS A 42 8.83 23.03 -6.88
C LYS A 42 9.41 23.92 -7.98
N GLU A 43 10.50 23.49 -8.61
CA GLU A 43 11.14 24.23 -9.71
C GLU A 43 10.21 24.41 -10.92
N ARG A 44 9.32 23.43 -11.15
CA ARG A 44 8.27 23.47 -12.17
C ARG A 44 7.00 24.19 -11.73
N ARG A 45 6.96 24.75 -10.52
CA ARG A 45 5.80 25.42 -9.94
C ARG A 45 4.54 24.54 -9.88
N SER A 46 4.72 23.22 -9.70
CA SER A 46 3.60 22.30 -9.47
C SER A 46 2.83 22.71 -8.21
N MET A 47 1.50 22.67 -8.27
CA MET A 47 0.65 22.93 -7.11
C MET A 47 0.79 21.86 -6.01
N LEU A 48 1.25 20.66 -6.39
CA LEU A 48 1.47 19.53 -5.47
C LEU A 48 2.89 19.54 -4.89
N ALA A 49 3.67 20.57 -5.21
CA ALA A 49 4.98 20.79 -4.64
C ALA A 49 4.89 20.97 -3.12
N GLY A 50 5.63 20.14 -2.39
CA GLY A 50 5.60 20.08 -0.93
C GLY A 50 4.71 18.98 -0.36
N SER A 51 3.83 18.37 -1.16
CA SER A 51 2.94 17.29 -0.73
C SER A 51 3.60 15.90 -0.78
N PHE A 52 4.88 15.82 -1.19
CA PHE A 52 5.65 14.57 -1.29
C PHE A 52 6.44 14.20 -0.03
N SER A 53 6.19 14.89 1.10
CA SER A 53 6.90 14.66 2.35
C SER A 53 6.73 13.25 2.90
N ASN A 54 5.57 12.61 2.68
CA ASN A 54 5.31 11.24 3.11
C ASN A 54 5.56 10.19 2.00
N LEU A 55 6.04 10.58 0.82
CA LEU A 55 6.35 9.64 -0.26
C LEU A 55 7.28 8.49 0.20
N PRO A 56 8.32 8.70 1.04
CA PRO A 56 9.17 7.61 1.51
C PRO A 56 8.41 6.50 2.25
N ALA A 57 7.31 6.83 2.94
CA ALA A 57 6.48 5.83 3.61
C ALA A 57 5.78 4.90 2.60
N THR A 58 5.59 5.32 1.36
CA THR A 58 4.96 4.49 0.31
C THR A 58 5.94 3.53 -0.37
N ALA A 59 7.24 3.69 -0.07
CA ALA A 59 8.31 2.97 -0.72
C ALA A 59 8.34 1.47 -0.36
N THR A 60 8.77 0.66 -1.31
CA THR A 60 9.17 -0.73 -1.11
C THR A 60 10.52 -0.94 -1.75
N TYR A 61 11.48 -1.44 -0.97
CA TYR A 61 12.74 -1.94 -1.50
C TYR A 61 12.54 -3.35 -2.04
N ILE A 62 13.08 -3.63 -3.22
CA ILE A 62 13.06 -4.95 -3.83
C ILE A 62 14.48 -5.27 -4.29
N CYS A 63 15.05 -6.37 -3.79
CA CYS A 63 16.37 -6.86 -4.18
C CYS A 63 16.27 -8.37 -4.48
N GLY A 64 16.21 -8.71 -5.77
CA GLY A 64 15.95 -10.09 -6.19
C GLY A 64 14.60 -10.60 -5.67
N ASN A 65 14.62 -11.57 -4.75
CA ASN A 65 13.42 -12.15 -4.12
C ASN A 65 13.04 -11.49 -2.78
N HIS A 66 13.89 -10.63 -2.24
CA HIS A 66 13.67 -9.99 -0.95
C HIS A 66 12.95 -8.66 -1.13
N ILE A 67 12.04 -8.37 -0.21
CA ILE A 67 11.41 -7.05 -0.12
C ILE A 67 11.55 -6.45 1.29
N ASP A 68 11.63 -5.13 1.34
CA ASP A 68 11.66 -4.36 2.58
C ASP A 68 10.71 -3.17 2.52
N LEU A 69 10.24 -2.75 3.69
CA LEU A 69 9.23 -1.72 3.86
C LEU A 69 9.64 -0.79 5.01
N PRO A 70 9.34 0.52 4.94
CA PRO A 70 9.44 1.40 6.08
C PRO A 70 8.54 0.90 7.21
N ALA A 71 8.97 1.04 8.46
CA ALA A 71 8.13 0.66 9.59
C ALA A 71 6.79 1.42 9.56
N ASN A 72 6.80 2.69 9.18
CA ASN A 72 5.62 3.52 9.01
C ASN A 72 5.01 3.43 7.61
N PHE A 73 5.10 2.28 6.91
CA PHE A 73 4.65 2.23 5.52
C PHE A 73 3.21 2.71 5.36
N ASN A 74 2.92 3.31 4.21
CA ASN A 74 1.60 3.85 3.88
C ASN A 74 1.23 3.45 2.44
N CYS A 75 -0.07 3.29 2.20
CA CYS A 75 -0.62 3.07 0.86
C CYS A 75 -0.96 4.40 0.18
N TYR A 76 -1.02 5.49 0.94
CA TYR A 76 -1.47 6.78 0.45
C TYR A 76 -0.33 7.81 0.45
N LEU A 77 -0.23 8.56 -0.65
CA LEU A 77 0.42 9.87 -0.66
C LEU A 77 -0.57 10.86 -0.04
N LEU A 78 -0.20 11.39 1.13
CA LEU A 78 -1.05 12.26 1.92
C LEU A 78 -0.82 13.70 1.49
N LEU A 79 -1.72 14.21 0.66
CA LEU A 79 -1.64 15.57 0.16
C LEU A 79 -2.09 16.57 1.21
N ASP A 80 -1.26 17.58 1.42
CA ASP A 80 -1.59 18.78 2.15
C ASP A 80 -1.88 19.89 1.13
N LEU A 81 -3.17 20.22 0.96
CA LEU A 81 -3.61 21.25 0.03
C LEU A 81 -3.40 22.62 0.67
N ARG A 82 -2.64 23.48 -0.01
CA ARG A 82 -2.14 24.76 0.54
C ARG A 82 -3.07 25.94 0.32
N PHE A 83 -4.23 25.73 -0.27
CA PHE A 83 -5.24 26.75 -0.49
C PHE A 83 -6.45 26.52 0.46
N PRO A 84 -7.24 27.55 0.78
CA PRO A 84 -8.40 27.40 1.63
C PRO A 84 -9.53 26.60 0.97
N PHE A 85 -10.13 25.71 1.74
CA PHE A 85 -11.32 24.93 1.39
C PHE A 85 -12.03 24.54 2.69
N TYR A 86 -13.29 24.13 2.59
CA TYR A 86 -14.07 23.59 3.71
C TYR A 86 -14.71 22.25 3.32
N THR A 87 -15.14 21.50 4.32
CA THR A 87 -15.78 20.19 4.14
C THR A 87 -17.29 20.34 4.27
N ASP A 88 -18.03 19.80 3.32
CA ASP A 88 -19.48 19.62 3.38
C ASP A 88 -19.81 18.12 3.39
N ILE A 89 -20.88 17.75 4.07
CA ILE A 89 -21.30 16.35 4.26
C ILE A 89 -22.76 16.31 3.90
N LYS A 90 -23.09 15.50 2.91
CA LYS A 90 -24.47 15.29 2.50
C LYS A 90 -24.99 14.00 3.12
N ASP A 91 -26.29 13.79 3.02
CA ASP A 91 -27.01 12.65 3.60
C ASP A 91 -26.54 11.28 3.08
N ASP A 92 -25.64 11.26 2.10
CA ASP A 92 -25.10 10.09 1.40
C ASP A 92 -23.80 9.53 2.02
N ASP A 93 -23.41 10.01 3.21
CA ASP A 93 -22.13 9.69 3.89
C ASP A 93 -20.87 10.06 3.09
N TYR A 94 -21.01 10.79 1.98
CA TYR A 94 -19.90 11.30 1.19
C TYR A 94 -19.49 12.69 1.64
N ILE A 95 -18.21 12.97 1.44
CA ILE A 95 -17.57 14.23 1.81
C ILE A 95 -17.29 15.00 0.53
N TYR A 96 -17.72 16.25 0.52
CA TYR A 96 -17.49 17.19 -0.55
C TYR A 96 -16.54 18.27 -0.05
N LEU A 97 -15.50 18.57 -0.84
CA LEU A 97 -14.51 19.56 -0.47
C LEU A 97 -14.73 20.81 -1.30
N HIS A 98 -15.25 21.86 -0.68
CA HIS A 98 -15.60 23.10 -1.35
C HIS A 98 -14.46 24.11 -1.30
N SER A 99 -14.16 24.73 -2.44
CA SER A 99 -13.24 25.86 -2.48
C SER A 99 -13.82 27.00 -3.31
N VAL A 100 -13.68 28.21 -2.77
CA VAL A 100 -13.99 29.46 -3.50
C VAL A 100 -12.83 29.90 -4.40
N PHE A 101 -11.67 29.22 -4.31
CA PHE A 101 -10.49 29.50 -5.11
C PHE A 101 -10.55 28.73 -6.42
N LYS A 102 -10.21 29.39 -7.52
CA LYS A 102 -10.14 28.80 -8.86
C LYS A 102 -8.81 28.07 -9.06
N GLU A 103 -8.59 27.02 -8.27
CA GLU A 103 -7.43 26.14 -8.40
C GLU A 103 -7.65 25.12 -9.53
N GLN A 104 -6.56 24.60 -10.10
CA GLN A 104 -6.63 23.71 -11.26
C GLN A 104 -7.35 22.38 -10.95
N ILE A 105 -7.46 22.01 -9.68
CA ILE A 105 -8.17 20.81 -9.21
C ILE A 105 -9.62 21.08 -8.81
N VAL A 106 -10.11 22.32 -8.91
CA VAL A 106 -11.47 22.71 -8.52
C VAL A 106 -12.36 22.79 -9.76
N GLY A 107 -13.44 22.03 -9.79
CA GLY A 107 -14.52 22.11 -10.78
C GLY A 107 -15.85 22.33 -10.06
N ASP A 108 -16.67 23.25 -10.56
CA ASP A 108 -17.97 23.61 -9.95
C ASP A 108 -17.87 23.93 -8.44
N SER A 109 -16.81 24.67 -8.06
CA SER A 109 -16.49 25.02 -6.66
C SER A 109 -16.16 23.83 -5.75
N LEU A 110 -15.95 22.63 -6.31
CA LEU A 110 -15.60 21.40 -5.62
C LEU A 110 -14.23 20.89 -6.05
N ILE A 111 -13.42 20.44 -5.09
CA ILE A 111 -12.14 19.79 -5.39
C ILE A 111 -12.41 18.44 -6.06
N SER A 112 -12.10 18.34 -7.34
CA SER A 112 -12.28 17.12 -8.13
C SER A 112 -11.10 16.17 -7.94
N SER A 113 -11.39 14.93 -7.53
CA SER A 113 -10.42 13.85 -7.46
C SER A 113 -9.88 13.48 -8.84
N VAL A 114 -10.68 13.64 -9.89
CA VAL A 114 -10.30 13.39 -11.28
C VAL A 114 -9.29 14.42 -11.76
N TYR A 115 -9.55 15.70 -11.49
CA TYR A 115 -8.61 16.77 -11.83
C TYR A 115 -7.32 16.62 -11.01
N LEU A 116 -7.43 16.34 -9.72
CA LEU A 116 -6.28 16.09 -8.84
C LEU A 116 -5.37 14.96 -9.36
N GLN A 117 -5.95 13.81 -9.70
CA GLN A 117 -5.25 12.66 -10.28
C GLN A 117 -4.61 13.00 -11.63
N THR A 118 -5.33 13.75 -12.48
CA THR A 118 -4.85 14.18 -13.80
C THR A 118 -3.65 15.12 -13.68
N HIS A 119 -3.72 16.12 -12.81
CA HIS A 119 -2.62 17.05 -12.58
C HIS A 119 -1.39 16.35 -12.02
N LEU A 120 -1.57 15.48 -11.02
CA LEU A 120 -0.48 14.67 -10.49
C LEU A 120 0.17 13.79 -11.56
N ARG A 121 -0.66 13.16 -12.41
CA ARG A 121 -0.18 12.34 -13.53
C ARG A 121 0.66 13.17 -14.49
N ASN A 122 0.17 14.34 -14.90
CA ASN A 122 0.88 15.21 -15.84
C ASN A 122 2.21 15.71 -15.27
N ASP A 123 2.22 16.10 -13.99
CA ASP A 123 3.43 16.54 -13.29
C ASP A 123 4.49 15.43 -13.23
N LEU A 124 4.09 14.23 -12.80
CA LEU A 124 5.01 13.10 -12.67
C LEU A 124 5.47 12.56 -14.03
N ASP A 125 4.56 12.45 -15.00
CA ASP A 125 4.89 12.00 -16.35
C ASP A 125 5.85 13.00 -17.01
N GLY A 126 5.53 14.29 -16.99
CA GLY A 126 6.41 15.33 -17.49
C GLY A 126 7.77 15.37 -16.78
N LEU A 127 7.84 15.04 -15.49
CA LEU A 127 9.09 15.02 -14.73
C LEU A 127 9.96 13.80 -15.05
N LEU A 128 9.33 12.65 -15.20
CA LEU A 128 10.02 11.35 -15.26
C LEU A 128 10.07 10.76 -16.67
N LYS A 129 9.49 11.42 -17.68
CA LYS A 129 9.47 10.99 -19.09
C LYS A 129 10.85 10.67 -19.65
N THR A 130 11.86 11.48 -19.32
CA THR A 130 13.24 11.29 -19.83
C THR A 130 14.03 10.25 -19.03
N GLN A 131 13.39 9.58 -18.06
CA GLN A 131 14.00 8.63 -17.14
C GLN A 131 15.27 9.16 -16.47
N PRO A 132 15.15 10.25 -15.68
CA PRO A 132 16.31 10.92 -15.10
C PRO A 132 17.11 9.99 -14.19
N THR A 133 18.43 10.16 -14.19
CA THR A 133 19.33 9.50 -13.23
C THR A 133 19.56 10.40 -12.03
N VAL A 134 19.31 9.89 -10.84
CA VAL A 134 19.52 10.58 -9.57
C VAL A 134 20.61 9.88 -8.77
N ASN A 135 21.62 10.65 -8.36
CA ASN A 135 22.70 10.18 -7.52
C ASN A 135 22.42 10.57 -6.06
N CYS A 136 22.31 9.60 -5.16
CA CYS A 136 22.09 9.82 -3.73
C CYS A 136 23.37 10.33 -3.03
N LYS A 137 23.78 11.57 -3.35
CA LYS A 137 25.09 12.15 -2.98
C LYS A 137 25.28 12.31 -1.46
N THR A 138 24.22 12.61 -0.71
CA THR A 138 24.29 12.79 0.75
C THR A 138 23.96 11.51 1.52
N GLY A 139 23.88 10.37 0.83
CA GLY A 139 23.46 9.10 1.40
C GLY A 139 24.42 7.98 1.03
N THR A 140 23.90 6.96 0.36
CA THR A 140 24.64 5.72 0.06
C THR A 140 25.63 5.85 -1.11
N GLY A 141 25.60 6.97 -1.85
CA GLY A 141 26.34 7.14 -3.10
C GLY A 141 25.78 6.34 -4.28
N ARG A 142 24.65 5.63 -4.10
CA ARG A 142 24.00 4.86 -5.17
C ARG A 142 23.33 5.78 -6.18
N SER A 143 23.28 5.31 -7.41
CA SER A 143 22.62 5.96 -8.53
C SER A 143 21.36 5.19 -8.89
N TYR A 144 20.28 5.91 -9.19
CA TYR A 144 19.01 5.32 -9.59
C TYR A 144 18.50 5.96 -10.87
N GLN A 145 17.99 5.16 -11.79
CA GLN A 145 17.19 5.63 -12.91
C GLN A 145 15.71 5.57 -12.53
N LEU A 146 15.00 6.68 -12.69
CA LEU A 146 13.60 6.79 -12.28
C LEU A 146 12.68 6.63 -13.48
N CYS A 147 11.57 5.93 -13.32
CA CYS A 147 10.47 5.93 -14.27
C CYS A 147 9.12 6.02 -13.54
N TYR A 148 8.10 6.43 -14.28
CA TYR A 148 6.75 6.60 -13.77
C TYR A 148 5.76 5.75 -14.55
N HIS A 149 4.86 5.11 -13.82
CA HIS A 149 3.77 4.31 -14.36
C HIS A 149 2.49 4.63 -13.61
N THR A 150 1.40 4.73 -14.36
CA THR A 150 0.05 4.81 -13.82
C THR A 150 -0.92 4.33 -14.88
N THR A 151 -2.12 3.94 -14.47
CA THR A 151 -3.21 3.68 -15.41
C THR A 151 -3.85 5.00 -15.85
N LYS A 152 -4.62 4.97 -16.93
CA LYS A 152 -5.39 6.14 -17.41
C LYS A 152 -6.76 6.28 -16.74
N TYR A 153 -7.08 5.45 -15.75
CA TYR A 153 -8.34 5.54 -15.06
C TYR A 153 -8.48 6.85 -14.25
N PRO A 154 -9.72 7.34 -14.01
CA PRO A 154 -9.95 8.59 -13.29
C PRO A 154 -9.36 8.63 -11.88
N VAL A 155 -9.46 7.51 -11.15
CA VAL A 155 -8.84 7.30 -9.84
C VAL A 155 -8.02 6.02 -9.93
N SER A 156 -6.70 6.13 -9.72
CA SER A 156 -5.81 4.97 -9.80
C SER A 156 -4.55 5.13 -8.95
N ALA A 157 -3.83 4.03 -8.78
CA ALA A 157 -2.52 4.04 -8.15
C ALA A 157 -1.46 4.69 -9.07
N HIS A 158 -0.50 5.34 -8.43
CA HIS A 158 0.69 5.92 -9.03
C HIS A 158 1.91 5.11 -8.60
N THR A 159 2.80 4.84 -9.56
CA THR A 159 3.99 4.04 -9.32
C THR A 159 5.22 4.76 -9.86
N ILE A 160 6.16 5.09 -8.97
CA ILE A 160 7.48 5.59 -9.33
C ILE A 160 8.48 4.48 -9.03
N ILE A 161 9.25 4.06 -10.02
CA ILE A 161 10.25 3.01 -9.87
C ILE A 161 11.63 3.64 -10.01
N ALA A 162 12.46 3.49 -8.98
CA ALA A 162 13.86 3.88 -8.97
C ALA A 162 14.72 2.61 -9.07
N THR A 163 15.24 2.33 -10.26
CA THR A 163 16.08 1.16 -10.53
C THR A 163 17.53 1.49 -10.22
N GLN A 164 18.17 0.73 -9.34
CA GLN A 164 19.54 0.97 -8.94
C GLN A 164 20.50 0.63 -10.10
N LEU A 165 21.31 1.61 -10.50
CA LEU A 165 22.34 1.42 -11.51
C LEU A 165 23.54 0.66 -10.93
N LYS A 166 24.13 -0.24 -11.73
CA LYS A 166 25.31 -1.05 -11.37
C LYS A 166 25.12 -1.94 -10.13
N ALA A 167 23.88 -2.27 -9.78
CA ALA A 167 23.60 -3.22 -8.70
C ALA A 167 23.94 -4.67 -9.14
N LYS A 168 24.42 -5.50 -8.21
CA LYS A 168 24.69 -6.93 -8.47
C LYS A 168 23.41 -7.72 -8.76
N ASN A 169 22.31 -7.32 -8.11
CA ASN A 169 20.98 -7.89 -8.29
C ASN A 169 20.09 -6.84 -8.94
N ASN A 170 18.97 -7.27 -9.52
CA ASN A 170 17.90 -6.37 -9.93
C ASN A 170 17.29 -5.71 -8.67
N THR A 171 17.85 -4.54 -8.32
CA THR A 171 17.51 -3.79 -7.12
C THR A 171 16.74 -2.53 -7.50
N ARG A 172 15.60 -2.32 -6.85
CA ARG A 172 14.72 -1.17 -7.10
C ARG A 172 14.05 -0.68 -5.82
N ILE A 173 13.78 0.61 -5.77
CA ILE A 173 12.87 1.23 -4.81
C ILE A 173 11.60 1.60 -5.57
N VAL A 174 10.47 1.04 -5.16
CA VAL A 174 9.17 1.29 -5.79
C VAL A 174 8.32 2.12 -4.84
N PHE A 175 7.99 3.33 -5.22
CA PHE A 175 6.99 4.16 -4.54
C PHE A 175 5.65 3.88 -5.20
N GLU A 176 4.72 3.26 -4.47
CA GLU A 176 3.41 2.90 -5.02
C GLU A 176 2.31 3.36 -4.07
N PHE A 177 1.46 4.26 -4.56
CA PHE A 177 0.55 5.01 -3.73
C PHE A 177 -0.75 5.41 -4.45
N LEU A 178 -1.82 5.51 -3.65
CA LEU A 178 -3.03 6.24 -4.00
C LEU A 178 -2.95 7.65 -3.44
N VAL A 179 -3.73 8.58 -4.01
CA VAL A 179 -3.81 9.94 -3.49
C VAL A 179 -4.88 10.02 -2.42
N ALA A 180 -4.57 10.70 -1.31
CA ALA A 180 -5.53 11.03 -0.26
C ALA A 180 -5.28 12.45 0.21
N ILE A 181 -6.35 13.20 0.50
CA ILE A 181 -6.22 14.55 1.08
C ILE A 181 -6.18 14.41 2.60
N LYS A 182 -5.10 14.90 3.20
CA LYS A 182 -4.91 14.91 4.65
C LYS A 182 -5.67 16.07 5.28
N LEU A 183 -6.45 15.78 6.31
CA LEU A 183 -7.29 16.76 7.01
C LEU A 183 -6.90 16.76 8.49
N PRO A 184 -5.99 17.66 8.91
CA PRO A 184 -5.61 17.81 10.32
C PRO A 184 -6.83 18.16 11.17
N ILE A 185 -7.03 17.44 12.29
CA ILE A 185 -8.23 17.63 13.13
C ILE A 185 -8.31 19.04 13.73
N SER A 186 -7.16 19.67 13.99
CA SER A 186 -7.08 21.04 14.48
C SER A 186 -7.66 22.08 13.51
N LYS A 187 -7.78 21.76 12.22
CA LYS A 187 -8.30 22.66 11.18
C LYS A 187 -9.62 22.16 10.58
N TYR A 188 -9.75 20.84 10.45
CA TYR A 188 -10.91 20.17 9.89
C TYR A 188 -11.40 19.15 10.92
N PRO A 189 -12.34 19.53 11.82
CA PRO A 189 -12.88 18.62 12.80
C PRO A 189 -13.40 17.35 12.12
N ARG A 190 -13.14 16.17 12.72
CA ARG A 190 -13.62 14.90 12.17
C ARG A 190 -15.14 14.86 12.30
N PRO A 191 -15.88 14.64 11.20
CA PRO A 191 -17.32 14.47 11.27
C PRO A 191 -17.77 13.18 11.94
N ALA A 192 -19.00 13.16 12.45
CA ALA A 192 -19.58 11.97 13.08
C ALA A 192 -19.69 10.76 12.13
N CYS A 193 -20.02 11.01 10.85
CA CYS A 193 -20.13 9.97 9.82
C CYS A 193 -18.80 9.32 9.44
N VAL A 194 -17.65 9.95 9.74
CA VAL A 194 -16.34 9.37 9.45
C VAL A 194 -16.05 8.27 10.46
N PRO A 195 -16.02 6.99 10.06
CA PRO A 195 -15.94 5.89 11.02
C PRO A 195 -14.60 5.90 11.74
N VAL A 196 -14.67 5.74 13.06
CA VAL A 196 -13.52 5.47 13.91
C VAL A 196 -13.62 4.03 14.37
N PRO A 197 -12.63 3.18 14.08
CA PRO A 197 -12.62 1.80 14.55
C PRO A 197 -12.76 1.76 16.07
N GLU A 198 -13.54 0.82 16.62
CA GLU A 198 -13.83 0.73 18.07
C GLU A 198 -12.57 0.77 18.93
N SER A 199 -11.48 0.16 18.45
CA SER A 199 -10.16 0.18 19.12
C SER A 199 -9.54 1.58 19.25
N MET A 200 -10.19 2.61 18.71
CA MET A 200 -9.74 4.00 18.69
C MET A 200 -10.76 4.98 19.27
N ALA A 201 -11.90 4.49 19.77
CA ALA A 201 -13.01 5.35 20.22
C ALA A 201 -12.60 6.38 21.29
N ASN A 202 -11.64 6.03 22.15
CA ASN A 202 -11.17 6.88 23.26
C ASN A 202 -9.84 7.58 22.97
N MET A 203 -9.39 7.65 21.71
CA MET A 203 -8.07 8.16 21.36
C MET A 203 -8.12 9.42 20.50
N GLU A 204 -7.30 10.41 20.85
CA GLU A 204 -7.13 11.63 20.04
C GLU A 204 -6.42 11.32 18.72
N LEU A 205 -7.10 11.55 17.60
CA LEU A 205 -6.52 11.41 16.26
C LEU A 205 -5.79 12.71 15.87
N GLY A 206 -4.70 12.59 15.10
CA GLY A 206 -3.99 13.78 14.60
C GLY A 206 -4.61 14.33 13.31
N TYR A 207 -5.16 13.45 12.48
CA TYR A 207 -5.82 13.79 11.22
C TYR A 207 -6.80 12.69 10.82
N TRP A 208 -7.72 13.04 9.93
CA TRP A 208 -8.45 12.10 9.10
C TRP A 208 -8.12 12.37 7.63
N VAL A 209 -8.56 11.51 6.73
CA VAL A 209 -8.29 11.65 5.29
C VAL A 209 -9.57 11.61 4.49
N ALA A 210 -9.60 12.39 3.41
CA ALA A 210 -10.57 12.26 2.33
C ALA A 210 -9.95 11.41 1.21
N LEU A 211 -10.51 10.22 1.01
CA LEU A 211 -10.13 9.30 -0.07
C LEU A 211 -11.04 9.51 -1.27
N PRO A 212 -10.51 9.66 -2.49
CA PRO A 212 -11.34 9.64 -3.69
C PRO A 212 -12.26 8.42 -3.73
N VAL A 213 -13.53 8.62 -4.10
CA VAL A 213 -14.41 7.48 -4.40
C VAL A 213 -13.85 6.73 -5.62
N PRO A 214 -13.65 5.41 -5.55
CA PRO A 214 -13.17 4.64 -6.68
C PRO A 214 -14.08 4.79 -7.89
N HIS A 215 -13.50 4.93 -9.08
CA HIS A 215 -14.29 5.12 -10.31
C HIS A 215 -15.08 3.90 -10.78
N PHE A 216 -14.85 2.75 -10.15
CA PHE A 216 -15.65 1.53 -10.33
C PHE A 216 -16.78 1.40 -9.30
N ASP A 217 -16.94 2.37 -8.41
CA ASP A 217 -18.07 2.43 -7.50
C ASP A 217 -19.33 2.86 -8.27
N VAL A 218 -20.48 2.25 -7.97
CA VAL A 218 -21.76 2.59 -8.60
C VAL A 218 -22.17 4.04 -8.32
N ASN A 219 -21.67 4.60 -7.22
CA ASN A 219 -21.91 5.98 -6.80
C ASN A 219 -20.73 6.90 -7.17
N PHE A 220 -19.87 6.50 -8.12
CA PHE A 220 -18.72 7.32 -8.51
C PHE A 220 -19.15 8.72 -8.92
N ASN A 221 -18.73 9.68 -8.11
CA ASN A 221 -18.77 11.09 -8.42
C ASN A 221 -17.34 11.63 -8.26
N GLY A 222 -16.79 12.22 -9.32
CA GLY A 222 -15.43 12.76 -9.33
C GLY A 222 -15.16 13.83 -8.26
N HIS A 223 -16.20 14.40 -7.65
CA HIS A 223 -16.12 15.41 -6.58
C HIS A 223 -16.40 14.87 -5.17
N SER A 224 -16.72 13.58 -5.06
CA SER A 224 -17.04 12.93 -3.79
C SER A 224 -15.83 12.20 -3.19
N TYR A 225 -15.75 12.20 -1.86
CA TYR A 225 -14.71 11.54 -1.10
C TYR A 225 -15.30 10.70 0.03
N LEU A 226 -14.61 9.62 0.39
CA LEU A 226 -14.86 8.84 1.59
C LEU A 226 -13.96 9.32 2.71
N GLY A 227 -14.55 9.71 3.84
CA GLY A 227 -13.79 10.01 5.05
C GLY A 227 -13.27 8.76 5.72
N ARG A 228 -11.98 8.73 6.07
CA ARG A 228 -11.37 7.62 6.82
C ARG A 228 -10.45 8.10 7.95
N SER A 229 -10.44 7.35 9.04
CA SER A 229 -9.46 7.46 10.11
C SER A 229 -8.65 6.17 10.20
N HIS A 230 -7.42 6.20 9.67
CA HIS A 230 -6.58 5.00 9.61
C HIS A 230 -6.07 4.57 10.99
N VAL A 231 -6.28 3.28 11.32
CA VAL A 231 -5.76 2.72 12.57
C VAL A 231 -4.24 2.77 12.70
N TRP A 232 -3.58 2.89 11.56
CA TRP A 232 -2.14 2.91 11.46
C TRP A 232 -1.50 4.07 12.24
N GLN A 233 -2.24 5.15 12.46
CA GLN A 233 -1.76 6.34 13.19
C GLN A 233 -1.35 6.02 14.64
N LYS A 234 -1.94 4.99 15.27
CA LYS A 234 -1.68 4.65 16.68
C LYS A 234 -0.90 3.37 16.89
N ALA A 235 -0.60 2.63 15.83
CA ALA A 235 0.19 1.41 15.93
C ALA A 235 1.60 1.70 16.48
N SER A 236 2.00 0.93 17.50
CA SER A 236 3.34 1.02 18.07
C SER A 236 4.42 0.65 17.04
N PRO A 237 5.69 1.07 17.24
CA PRO A 237 6.79 0.67 16.36
C PRO A 237 6.90 -0.86 16.20
N GLY A 238 6.70 -1.62 17.28
CA GLY A 238 6.74 -3.09 17.25
C GLY A 238 5.58 -3.70 16.44
N GLN A 239 4.37 -3.13 16.55
CA GLN A 239 3.21 -3.55 15.76
C GLN A 239 3.44 -3.34 14.27
N ARG A 240 3.88 -2.15 13.92
CA ARG A 240 4.24 -1.76 12.56
C ARG A 240 5.29 -2.68 11.95
N GLN A 241 6.33 -3.04 12.71
CA GLN A 241 7.31 -4.03 12.26
C GLN A 241 6.69 -5.40 12.01
N ARG A 242 5.82 -5.90 12.90
CA ARG A 242 5.12 -7.16 12.69
C ARG A 242 4.26 -7.13 11.42
N TRP A 243 3.56 -6.03 11.16
CA TRP A 243 2.75 -5.88 9.94
C TRP A 243 3.59 -5.86 8.67
N CYS A 244 4.75 -5.18 8.69
CA CYS A 244 5.73 -5.28 7.59
C CYS A 244 6.11 -6.73 7.31
N LEU A 245 6.34 -7.55 8.35
CA LEU A 245 6.70 -8.96 8.17
C LEU A 245 5.59 -9.75 7.48
N VAL A 246 4.32 -9.50 7.82
CA VAL A 246 3.19 -10.17 7.14
C VAL A 246 3.17 -9.82 5.65
N VAL A 247 3.36 -8.54 5.30
CA VAL A 247 3.42 -8.13 3.89
C VAL A 247 4.58 -8.79 3.14
N ARG A 248 5.77 -8.91 3.76
CA ARG A 248 6.93 -9.60 3.18
C ARG A 248 6.66 -11.07 2.91
N LEU A 249 6.09 -11.77 3.89
CA LEU A 249 5.69 -13.17 3.76
C LEU A 249 4.69 -13.35 2.63
N PHE A 250 3.67 -12.49 2.58
CA PHE A 250 2.61 -12.58 1.58
C PHE A 250 3.11 -12.27 0.17
N PHE A 251 4.03 -11.32 0.03
CA PHE A 251 4.71 -11.07 -1.24
C PHE A 251 5.48 -12.29 -1.72
N MET A 252 6.23 -12.94 -0.83
CA MET A 252 7.00 -14.14 -1.19
C MET A 252 6.14 -15.32 -1.55
N MET A 253 5.06 -15.55 -0.80
CA MET A 253 4.03 -16.53 -1.15
C MET A 253 3.44 -16.24 -2.53
N SER A 254 3.04 -15.00 -2.78
CA SER A 254 2.43 -14.61 -4.06
C SER A 254 3.42 -14.78 -5.22
N ARG A 255 4.70 -14.46 -4.99
CA ARG A 255 5.76 -14.62 -5.98
C ARG A 255 6.06 -16.09 -6.27
N GLY A 256 6.25 -16.90 -5.22
CA GLY A 256 6.56 -18.32 -5.33
C GLY A 256 5.47 -19.11 -6.04
N ASN A 257 4.21 -18.69 -5.91
CA ASN A 257 3.06 -19.32 -6.56
C ASN A 257 2.62 -18.63 -7.87
N GLY A 258 3.37 -17.62 -8.33
CA GLY A 258 3.10 -16.92 -9.59
C GLY A 258 1.84 -16.05 -9.60
N THR A 259 1.28 -15.69 -8.45
CA THR A 259 0.09 -14.83 -8.32
C THR A 259 0.45 -13.35 -8.13
N LEU A 260 1.74 -13.02 -7.94
CA LEU A 260 2.19 -11.65 -7.66
C LEU A 260 1.88 -10.66 -8.79
N ASN A 261 1.96 -11.10 -10.05
CA ASN A 261 1.65 -10.25 -11.22
C ASN A 261 0.20 -9.74 -11.21
N THR A 262 -0.68 -10.49 -10.54
CA THR A 262 -2.11 -10.25 -10.46
C THR A 262 -2.51 -9.52 -9.17
N ILE A 263 -1.64 -9.56 -8.16
CA ILE A 263 -1.93 -8.99 -6.84
C ILE A 263 -1.28 -7.62 -6.69
N GLY A 264 -0.04 -7.42 -7.17
CA GLY A 264 0.69 -6.18 -6.96
C GLY A 264 1.04 -5.94 -5.49
N ILE A 265 2.13 -5.22 -5.23
CA ILE A 265 2.60 -5.03 -3.84
C ILE A 265 1.73 -4.02 -3.07
N HIS A 266 1.18 -3.01 -3.74
CA HIS A 266 0.22 -2.10 -3.13
C HIS A 266 -1.03 -2.78 -2.60
N ALA A 267 -1.63 -3.72 -3.34
CA ALA A 267 -2.81 -4.43 -2.85
C ALA A 267 -2.51 -5.24 -1.58
N LEU A 268 -1.27 -5.77 -1.43
CA LEU A 268 -0.84 -6.44 -0.22
C LEU A 268 -0.75 -5.49 0.97
N LYS A 269 -0.09 -4.32 0.77
CA LYS A 269 -0.03 -3.27 1.78
C LYS A 269 -1.43 -2.81 2.18
N HIS A 270 -2.31 -2.57 1.21
CA HIS A 270 -3.68 -2.11 1.41
C HIS A 270 -4.54 -3.14 2.15
N THR A 271 -4.44 -4.41 1.76
CA THR A 271 -5.11 -5.53 2.45
C THR A 271 -4.67 -5.61 3.92
N CYS A 272 -3.38 -5.44 4.19
CA CYS A 272 -2.86 -5.42 5.56
C CYS A 272 -3.43 -4.24 6.36
N VAL A 273 -3.50 -3.04 5.78
CA VAL A 273 -4.12 -1.86 6.42
C VAL A 273 -5.60 -2.11 6.72
N ASN A 274 -6.40 -2.56 5.74
CA ASN A 274 -7.84 -2.80 5.93
C ASN A 274 -8.12 -3.88 6.99
N LEU A 275 -7.27 -4.90 7.08
CA LEU A 275 -7.38 -5.90 8.14
C LEU A 275 -7.20 -5.29 9.52
N CYS A 276 -6.21 -4.41 9.65
CA CYS A 276 -5.98 -3.69 10.91
C CYS A 276 -7.17 -2.78 11.22
N GLU A 277 -7.76 -2.14 10.22
CA GLU A 277 -8.97 -1.31 10.39
C GLU A 277 -10.18 -2.12 10.82
N LYS A 278 -10.40 -3.28 10.19
CA LYS A 278 -11.53 -4.17 10.48
C LYS A 278 -11.45 -4.77 11.88
N PHE A 279 -10.27 -5.20 12.31
CA PHE A 279 -10.12 -5.91 13.57
C PHE A 279 -9.67 -5.01 14.73
N GLY A 280 -9.19 -3.80 14.43
CA GLY A 280 -8.53 -2.93 15.41
C GLY A 280 -7.09 -3.35 15.69
N VAL A 281 -6.32 -2.45 16.31
CA VAL A 281 -4.87 -2.62 16.52
C VAL A 281 -4.53 -3.85 17.36
N ASP A 282 -5.30 -4.11 18.43
CA ASP A 282 -5.02 -5.20 19.38
C ASP A 282 -5.35 -6.58 18.80
N LYS A 283 -6.51 -6.72 18.13
CA LYS A 283 -6.88 -7.98 17.47
C LYS A 283 -6.11 -8.19 16.17
N ALA A 284 -5.48 -7.16 15.61
CA ALA A 284 -4.54 -7.29 14.49
C ALA A 284 -3.16 -7.83 14.93
N ASP A 285 -2.96 -8.08 16.23
CA ASP A 285 -1.73 -8.61 16.81
C ASP A 285 -1.72 -10.12 17.12
N ARG A 286 -2.69 -10.86 16.57
CA ARG A 286 -2.79 -12.32 16.62
C ARG A 286 -1.52 -13.06 16.14
N PRO A 287 -1.36 -14.36 16.45
CA PRO A 287 -0.30 -15.21 15.91
C PRO A 287 -0.11 -15.07 14.39
N LEU A 288 1.15 -15.12 13.95
CA LEU A 288 1.55 -14.81 12.57
C LEU A 288 0.83 -15.69 11.53
N GLY A 289 0.64 -16.98 11.81
CA GLY A 289 -0.10 -17.89 10.95
C GLY A 289 -1.56 -17.45 10.71
N LEU A 290 -2.25 -17.00 11.77
CA LEU A 290 -3.62 -16.47 11.66
C LEU A 290 -3.66 -15.18 10.83
N LYS A 291 -2.69 -14.26 11.02
CA LYS A 291 -2.63 -13.02 10.23
C LYS A 291 -2.47 -13.30 8.73
N ILE A 292 -1.64 -14.28 8.38
CA ILE A 292 -1.47 -14.69 6.99
C ILE A 292 -2.79 -15.24 6.44
N MET A 293 -3.45 -16.13 7.18
CA MET A 293 -4.74 -16.66 6.73
C MET A 293 -5.82 -15.59 6.61
N ASP A 294 -5.88 -14.64 7.55
CA ASP A 294 -6.80 -13.50 7.47
C ASP A 294 -6.50 -12.63 6.25
N MET A 295 -5.22 -12.45 5.87
CA MET A 295 -4.82 -11.82 4.61
C MET A 295 -5.25 -12.63 3.40
N MET A 296 -5.06 -13.96 3.41
CA MET A 296 -5.47 -14.82 2.30
C MET A 296 -6.99 -14.83 2.11
N ILE A 297 -7.74 -14.95 3.21
CA ILE A 297 -9.20 -14.91 3.20
C ILE A 297 -9.67 -13.54 2.77
N THR A 298 -9.14 -12.46 3.33
CA THR A 298 -9.57 -11.10 2.95
C THR A 298 -9.22 -10.81 1.50
N HIS A 299 -8.05 -11.23 1.03
CA HIS A 299 -7.65 -11.02 -0.35
C HIS A 299 -8.44 -11.90 -1.33
N GLY A 300 -8.58 -13.19 -1.04
CA GLY A 300 -9.30 -14.17 -1.86
C GLY A 300 -10.81 -13.98 -1.84
N THR A 301 -11.42 -13.76 -0.67
CA THR A 301 -12.87 -13.54 -0.51
C THR A 301 -13.30 -12.19 -1.08
N ARG A 302 -12.48 -11.14 -0.93
CA ARG A 302 -12.75 -9.86 -1.57
C ARG A 302 -12.77 -10.02 -3.10
N LYS A 303 -11.74 -10.64 -3.67
CA LYS A 303 -11.67 -10.91 -5.11
C LYS A 303 -12.79 -11.83 -5.63
N LEU A 304 -13.10 -12.91 -4.94
CA LEU A 304 -14.19 -13.83 -5.30
C LEU A 304 -15.58 -13.19 -5.19
N ARG A 305 -15.83 -12.40 -4.14
CA ARG A 305 -17.10 -11.67 -3.97
C ARG A 305 -17.25 -10.57 -5.02
N GLU A 306 -16.17 -9.87 -5.36
CA GLU A 306 -16.16 -8.82 -6.38
C GLU A 306 -16.34 -9.39 -7.80
N VAL A 307 -15.69 -10.52 -8.14
CA VAL A 307 -15.92 -11.25 -9.41
C VAL A 307 -17.33 -11.84 -9.50
N SER A 308 -17.86 -12.39 -8.40
CA SER A 308 -19.24 -12.92 -8.35
C SER A 308 -20.29 -11.82 -8.49
N ASN A 309 -20.06 -10.64 -7.91
CA ASN A 309 -20.95 -9.49 -8.05
C ASN A 309 -20.91 -8.93 -9.49
N ALA A 310 -19.73 -8.90 -10.11
CA ALA A 310 -19.58 -8.45 -11.50
C ALA A 310 -20.28 -9.36 -12.51
N SER A 311 -20.20 -10.67 -12.28
CA SER A 311 -20.86 -11.69 -13.10
C SER A 311 -22.40 -11.65 -12.98
N ARG A 312 -22.95 -11.36 -11.79
CA ARG A 312 -24.40 -11.35 -11.56
C ARG A 312 -25.09 -10.07 -12.01
N ASN A 313 -24.42 -8.91 -11.93
CA ASN A 313 -25.06 -7.62 -12.17
C ASN A 313 -24.63 -6.96 -13.49
N GLY A 314 -23.74 -7.57 -14.28
CA GLY A 314 -23.13 -6.93 -15.46
C GLY A 314 -22.30 -5.68 -15.13
N GLN A 315 -22.01 -5.45 -13.85
CA GLN A 315 -21.34 -4.26 -13.33
C GLN A 315 -19.88 -4.58 -12.99
N ILE A 316 -18.93 -3.86 -13.58
CA ILE A 316 -17.51 -4.07 -13.30
C ILE A 316 -17.20 -3.60 -11.87
N VAL A 317 -16.76 -4.52 -11.00
CA VAL A 317 -16.46 -4.23 -9.59
C VAL A 317 -14.98 -3.89 -9.39
N ASN A 318 -14.74 -2.80 -8.64
CA ASN A 318 -13.54 -2.42 -7.87
C ASN A 318 -12.22 -3.15 -8.20
N LEU A 319 -11.58 -2.79 -9.31
CA LEU A 319 -10.22 -3.22 -9.61
C LEU A 319 -9.32 -2.01 -9.77
N GLU A 320 -8.88 -1.42 -8.67
CA GLU A 320 -7.78 -0.45 -8.73
C GLU A 320 -6.48 -1.06 -9.29
N ILE A 321 -6.35 -2.40 -9.34
CA ILE A 321 -5.24 -3.11 -9.97
C ILE A 321 -5.75 -4.48 -10.49
N HIS A 322 -5.49 -4.77 -11.77
CA HIS A 322 -5.76 -5.99 -12.57
C HIS A 322 -6.77 -7.04 -12.02
N PRO A 323 -7.85 -7.40 -12.77
CA PRO A 323 -8.75 -8.48 -12.39
C PRO A 323 -7.96 -9.74 -12.03
N ALA A 324 -8.26 -10.32 -10.87
CA ALA A 324 -7.68 -11.59 -10.52
C ALA A 324 -8.16 -12.66 -11.50
N LEU A 325 -7.22 -13.27 -12.22
CA LEU A 325 -7.57 -14.38 -13.12
C LEU A 325 -8.19 -15.51 -12.27
N PRO A 326 -9.29 -16.14 -12.70
CA PRO A 326 -9.91 -17.25 -11.97
C PRO A 326 -8.91 -18.35 -11.56
N ALA A 327 -7.88 -18.58 -12.38
CA ALA A 327 -6.79 -19.49 -12.08
C ALA A 327 -5.97 -19.11 -10.83
N ASP A 328 -5.82 -17.82 -10.53
CA ASP A 328 -5.08 -17.35 -9.36
C ASP A 328 -5.92 -17.40 -8.07
N CYS A 329 -7.24 -17.28 -8.19
CA CYS A 329 -8.17 -17.55 -7.08
C CYS A 329 -8.09 -19.02 -6.67
N ALA A 330 -8.15 -19.94 -7.64
CA ALA A 330 -8.02 -21.38 -7.38
C ALA A 330 -6.68 -21.74 -6.71
N LYS A 331 -5.56 -21.16 -7.17
CA LYS A 331 -4.26 -21.31 -6.49
C LYS A 331 -4.29 -20.80 -5.05
N THR A 332 -4.93 -19.65 -4.82
CA THR A 332 -5.07 -19.06 -3.47
C THR A 332 -5.89 -19.96 -2.55
N ASP A 333 -6.97 -20.58 -3.04
CA ASP A 333 -7.83 -21.48 -2.27
C ASP A 333 -7.15 -22.81 -1.92
N VAL A 334 -6.42 -23.39 -2.87
CA VAL A 334 -5.57 -24.57 -2.63
C VAL A 334 -4.53 -24.26 -1.55
N MET A 335 -3.93 -23.07 -1.64
CA MET A 335 -2.94 -22.60 -0.68
C MET A 335 -3.54 -22.39 0.72
N LEU A 336 -4.75 -21.80 0.81
CA LEU A 336 -5.46 -21.59 2.06
C LEU A 336 -5.81 -22.93 2.73
N THR A 337 -6.27 -23.88 1.92
CA THR A 337 -6.59 -25.25 2.37
C THR A 337 -5.34 -25.95 2.90
N THR A 338 -4.22 -25.82 2.17
CA THR A 338 -2.91 -26.36 2.59
C THR A 338 -2.43 -25.74 3.90
N MET A 339 -2.55 -24.42 4.06
CA MET A 339 -2.17 -23.72 5.30
C MET A 339 -3.05 -24.12 6.49
N LYS A 340 -4.37 -24.20 6.31
CA LYS A 340 -5.31 -24.66 7.34
C LYS A 340 -4.97 -26.08 7.82
N ALA A 341 -4.76 -27.00 6.88
CA ALA A 341 -4.39 -28.38 7.19
C ALA A 341 -3.08 -28.48 7.98
N LYS A 342 -2.08 -27.65 7.64
CA LYS A 342 -0.79 -27.60 8.35
C LYS A 342 -0.90 -26.98 9.75
N MET A 343 -1.81 -26.03 9.97
CA MET A 343 -2.04 -25.45 11.31
C MET A 343 -2.75 -26.41 12.26
N THR A 344 -3.63 -27.27 11.75
CA THR A 344 -4.39 -28.23 12.56
C THR A 344 -3.66 -29.56 12.79
N ASN A 345 -2.55 -29.81 12.09
CA ASN A 345 -1.80 -31.06 12.20
C ASN A 345 -1.01 -31.12 13.51
N LYS A 346 -1.28 -32.14 14.34
CA LYS A 346 -0.55 -32.42 15.59
C LYS A 346 0.83 -33.05 15.35
N ASN A 347 1.05 -33.61 14.16
CA ASN A 347 2.36 -34.12 13.75
C ASN A 347 3.21 -32.95 13.23
N GLY A 348 4.50 -32.92 13.58
CA GLY A 348 5.38 -31.76 13.41
C GLY A 348 5.39 -31.12 12.02
N CYS A 349 5.63 -29.81 11.98
CA CYS A 349 5.64 -29.02 10.75
C CYS A 349 6.83 -29.38 9.84
N ASP A 350 6.55 -29.80 8.61
CA ASP A 350 7.56 -30.01 7.57
C ASP A 350 8.07 -28.67 7.03
N MET A 351 9.31 -28.33 7.43
CA MET A 351 9.99 -27.09 7.04
C MET A 351 10.27 -26.99 5.55
N GLU A 352 10.55 -28.09 4.85
CA GLU A 352 10.90 -28.03 3.44
C GLU A 352 9.66 -27.77 2.59
N ASN A 353 8.55 -28.44 2.90
CA ASN A 353 7.28 -28.13 2.26
C ASN A 353 6.77 -26.73 2.63
N LEU A 354 7.12 -26.19 3.79
CA LEU A 354 6.81 -24.80 4.13
C LEU A 354 7.70 -23.84 3.32
N ARG A 355 9.00 -24.08 3.21
CA ARG A 355 9.92 -23.27 2.40
C ARG A 355 9.50 -23.16 0.93
N LEU A 356 9.12 -24.28 0.32
CA LEU A 356 8.64 -24.29 -1.06
C LEU A 356 7.41 -23.40 -1.26
N LEU A 357 6.48 -23.40 -0.29
CA LEU A 357 5.29 -22.55 -0.30
C LEU A 357 5.60 -21.04 -0.28
N PHE A 358 6.77 -20.66 0.26
CA PHE A 358 7.31 -19.29 0.23
C PHE A 358 8.31 -19.05 -0.91
N GLY A 359 8.43 -19.98 -1.87
CA GLY A 359 9.36 -19.86 -3.00
C GLY A 359 10.84 -19.91 -2.59
N LEU A 360 11.15 -20.46 -1.41
CA LEU A 360 12.52 -20.68 -0.98
C LEU A 360 13.05 -21.99 -1.58
N ALA A 361 14.24 -21.95 -2.17
CA ALA A 361 14.89 -23.14 -2.71
C ALA A 361 15.21 -24.14 -1.59
N LYS A 362 15.19 -25.45 -1.93
CA LYS A 362 15.70 -26.50 -1.03
C LYS A 362 17.11 -26.13 -0.60
N GLN A 363 17.37 -26.09 0.71
CA GLN A 363 18.75 -26.05 1.17
C GLN A 363 19.42 -27.34 0.70
N ARG A 364 20.40 -27.24 -0.21
CA ARG A 364 21.32 -28.35 -0.43
C ARG A 364 21.97 -28.63 0.92
N LYS A 365 21.72 -29.82 1.47
CA LYS A 365 22.50 -30.32 2.60
C LYS A 365 23.95 -30.35 2.10
N LEU A 366 24.80 -29.55 2.73
CA LEU A 366 26.25 -29.68 2.63
C LEU A 366 26.67 -30.94 3.38
#